data_AF-A0ABD5F1P1-F1
#
_entry.id   AF-A0ABD5F1P1-F1
#
_cell.length_a   1.000
_cell.length_b   1.000
_cell.length_c   1.000
_cell.angle_alpha   90.00
_cell.angle_beta   90.00
_cell.angle_gamma   90.00
#
_symmetry.space_group_name_H-M   'P 1'
#
loop_
_entity.id
_entity.type
_entity.pdbx_description
1 polymer ?
#
loop_
_entity_poly.entity_id
_entity_poly.type
_entity_poly.pdbx_seq_one_letter_code
_entity_poly.pdbx_strand_id
1 'polypeptide(L)'
;ADECLALHEVRHGDAKNLDEQVPVYDEAWDEILLQRLRIAARAGRAPQRGPVAELRAHDQAHGTQYAGTLRAWLEAQGDLAGAGRALGVHENTVRYRLRKMVELTQLDLDDARKRVAMMIELAATEELS
;
A
#
# COMPACT_ATOMS: atom_id res chain seq x y z
N ALA A 1 3.06 9.44 -25.60
CA ALA A 1 1.90 9.65 -26.49
C ALA A 1 0.86 8.55 -26.29
N ASP A 2 1.26 7.26 -26.30
CA ASP A 2 0.32 6.14 -26.12
C ASP A 2 -0.17 5.90 -24.68
N GLU A 3 0.47 6.49 -23.65
CA GLU A 3 0.18 6.16 -22.24
C GLU A 3 -1.00 6.93 -21.62
N CYS A 4 -1.40 8.09 -22.16
CA CYS A 4 -2.56 8.83 -21.66
C CYS A 4 -3.88 8.11 -21.99
N LEU A 5 -3.91 7.30 -23.06
CA LEU A 5 -5.08 6.51 -23.46
C LEU A 5 -5.43 5.38 -22.48
N ALA A 6 -4.45 4.80 -21.78
CA ALA A 6 -4.69 3.65 -20.89
C ALA A 6 -5.41 4.03 -19.58
N LEU A 7 -5.34 5.31 -19.16
CA LEU A 7 -6.10 5.81 -18.01
C LEU A 7 -7.58 6.09 -18.35
N HIS A 8 -7.92 6.22 -19.63
CA HIS A 8 -9.31 6.47 -20.04
C HIS A 8 -10.23 5.25 -19.91
N GLU A 9 -9.70 4.01 -19.99
CA GLU A 9 -10.56 2.81 -20.03
C GLU A 9 -11.14 2.41 -18.65
N VAL A 10 -10.55 2.85 -17.54
CA VAL A 10 -11.03 2.48 -16.19
C VAL A 10 -12.23 3.32 -15.76
N ARG A 11 -12.56 4.40 -16.48
CA ARG A 11 -13.64 5.33 -16.09
C ARG A 11 -14.65 5.58 -17.22
N HIS A 12 -15.05 4.54 -17.94
CA HIS A 12 -16.28 4.59 -18.76
C HIS A 12 -17.49 4.12 -17.96
N GLY A 13 -17.94 5.01 -17.07
CA GLY A 13 -19.21 4.90 -16.36
C GLY A 13 -19.72 6.28 -16.01
N ASP A 14 -19.78 7.17 -17.00
CA ASP A 14 -20.71 8.31 -17.10
C ASP A 14 -20.24 9.21 -18.25
N ALA A 15 -20.61 8.82 -19.46
CA ALA A 15 -20.45 9.64 -20.64
C ALA A 15 -21.38 10.86 -20.56
N LYS A 16 -20.81 12.03 -20.25
CA LYS A 16 -21.26 13.35 -20.72
C LYS A 16 -20.31 14.46 -20.22
N ASN A 17 -19.27 14.73 -20.99
CA ASN A 17 -18.90 16.07 -21.47
C ASN A 17 -17.57 15.98 -22.23
N LEU A 18 -17.62 16.29 -23.52
CA LEU A 18 -16.46 16.49 -24.37
C LEU A 18 -15.87 17.86 -24.04
N ASP A 19 -14.97 17.92 -23.06
CA ASP A 19 -13.90 18.90 -23.09
C ASP A 19 -12.64 18.25 -22.50
N GLU A 20 -11.66 18.09 -23.37
CA GLU A 20 -10.59 17.12 -23.33
C GLU A 20 -9.44 17.63 -22.46
N GLN A 21 -9.55 17.50 -21.15
CA GLN A 21 -8.43 17.72 -20.24
C GLN A 21 -7.64 16.43 -20.08
N VAL A 22 -6.65 16.25 -20.96
CA VAL A 22 -5.55 15.31 -20.74
C VAL A 22 -4.91 15.69 -19.40
N PRO A 23 -4.94 14.84 -18.36
CA PRO A 23 -4.22 15.13 -17.13
C PRO A 23 -2.76 15.33 -17.49
N VAL A 24 -2.22 16.52 -17.22
CA VAL A 24 -0.80 16.79 -17.42
C VAL A 24 -0.05 15.79 -16.55
N TYR A 25 0.92 15.08 -17.11
CA TYR A 25 1.66 14.02 -16.41
C TYR A 25 2.20 14.49 -15.04
N ASP A 26 2.53 15.78 -14.92
CA ASP A 26 2.99 16.42 -13.68
C ASP A 26 1.94 16.48 -12.56
N GLU A 27 0.63 16.40 -12.87
CA GLU A 27 -0.45 16.49 -11.88
C GLU A 27 -0.94 15.12 -11.37
N ALA A 28 -0.64 14.02 -12.08
CA ALA A 28 -1.11 12.66 -11.77
C ALA A 28 0.04 11.61 -11.71
N TRP A 29 1.28 12.07 -11.54
CA TRP A 29 2.46 11.21 -11.61
C TRP A 29 2.45 10.08 -10.55
N ASP A 30 1.89 10.36 -9.38
CA ASP A 30 1.81 9.44 -8.24
C ASP A 30 0.79 8.32 -8.50
N GLU A 31 -0.39 8.66 -9.01
CA GLU A 31 -1.42 7.70 -9.43
C GLU A 31 -0.90 6.80 -10.57
N ILE A 32 -0.24 7.38 -11.57
CA ILE A 32 0.39 6.64 -12.68
C ILE A 32 1.44 5.67 -12.14
N LEU A 33 2.29 6.12 -11.21
CA LEU A 33 3.32 5.27 -10.62
C LEU A 33 2.70 4.12 -9.82
N LEU A 34 1.70 4.39 -8.97
CA LEU A 34 1.01 3.35 -8.20
C LEU A 34 0.31 2.35 -9.12
N GLN A 35 -0.32 2.82 -10.20
CA GLN A 35 -0.95 1.94 -11.18
C GLN A 35 0.07 1.04 -11.87
N ARG A 36 1.24 1.57 -12.27
CA ARG A 36 2.34 0.77 -12.84
C ARG A 36 2.83 -0.30 -11.87
N LEU A 37 3.01 0.06 -10.60
CA LEU A 37 3.41 -0.87 -9.56
C LEU A 37 2.37 -1.98 -9.35
N ARG A 38 1.08 -1.65 -9.35
CA ARG A 38 -0.02 -2.63 -9.26
C ARG A 38 -0.06 -3.58 -10.45
N ILE A 39 0.12 -3.07 -11.68
CA ILE A 39 0.21 -3.92 -12.89
C ILE A 39 1.38 -4.90 -12.77
N ALA A 40 2.55 -4.42 -12.34
CA ALA A 40 3.71 -5.30 -12.14
C ALA A 40 3.45 -6.36 -11.04
N ALA A 41 2.82 -5.97 -9.94
CA ALA A 41 2.46 -6.88 -8.86
C ALA A 41 1.47 -7.98 -9.32
N ARG A 42 0.40 -7.61 -10.05
CA ARG A 42 -0.58 -8.54 -10.62
C ARG A 42 0.03 -9.50 -11.66
N ALA A 43 1.08 -9.06 -12.35
CA ALA A 43 1.87 -9.93 -13.23
C ALA A 43 2.82 -10.88 -12.47
N GLY A 44 2.68 -11.03 -11.15
CA GLY A 44 3.50 -11.92 -10.32
C GLY A 44 4.89 -11.39 -9.99
N ARG A 45 5.18 -10.11 -10.30
CA ARG A 45 6.51 -9.50 -10.06
C ARG A 45 6.65 -8.84 -8.69
N ALA A 46 5.62 -8.93 -7.83
CA ALA A 46 5.76 -8.56 -6.44
C ALA A 46 6.70 -9.55 -5.71
N PRO A 47 7.44 -9.10 -4.69
CA PRO A 47 8.21 -9.99 -3.83
C PRO A 47 7.32 -11.12 -3.28
N GLN A 48 7.69 -12.37 -3.57
CA GLN A 48 7.00 -13.55 -3.03
C GLN A 48 7.57 -13.98 -1.67
N ARG A 49 8.68 -13.37 -1.27
CA ARG A 49 9.38 -13.56 0.00
C ARG A 49 9.79 -12.20 0.52
N GLY A 50 9.59 -11.97 1.82
CA GLY A 50 9.83 -10.68 2.45
C GLY A 50 8.82 -10.41 3.57
N PRO A 51 9.07 -9.37 4.38
CA PRO A 51 8.29 -9.11 5.59
C PRO A 51 6.80 -8.87 5.29
N VAL A 52 6.45 -8.14 4.23
CA VAL A 52 5.04 -7.87 3.90
C VAL A 52 4.34 -9.14 3.40
N ALA A 53 4.97 -9.93 2.52
CA ALA A 53 4.45 -11.23 2.10
C ALA A 53 4.25 -12.19 3.29
N GLU A 54 5.22 -12.27 4.20
CA GLU A 54 5.12 -13.08 5.43
C GLU A 54 3.97 -12.62 6.34
N LEU A 55 3.80 -11.32 6.54
CA LEU A 55 2.71 -10.76 7.32
C LEU A 55 1.35 -11.03 6.69
N ARG A 56 1.22 -10.91 5.36
CA ARG A 56 -0.03 -11.24 4.66
C ARG A 56 -0.39 -12.72 4.78
N ALA A 57 0.60 -13.61 4.65
CA ALA A 57 0.40 -15.04 4.86
C ALA A 57 -0.04 -15.34 6.32
N HIS A 58 0.57 -14.66 7.30
CA HIS A 58 0.17 -14.77 8.70
C HIS A 58 -1.26 -14.24 8.94
N ASP A 59 -1.62 -13.09 8.35
CA ASP A 59 -2.97 -12.53 8.43
C ASP A 59 -4.02 -13.50 7.86
N GLN A 60 -3.73 -14.14 6.72
CA GLN A 60 -4.61 -15.15 6.14
C GLN A 60 -4.74 -16.40 7.02
N ALA A 61 -3.63 -16.88 7.59
CA ALA A 61 -3.61 -18.10 8.40
C ALA A 61 -4.24 -17.92 9.79
N HIS A 62 -4.16 -16.72 10.37
CA HIS A 62 -4.50 -16.47 11.77
C HIS A 62 -5.60 -15.42 11.98
N GLY A 63 -6.13 -14.80 10.91
CA GLY A 63 -7.14 -13.75 11.00
C GLY A 63 -6.63 -12.46 11.66
N THR A 64 -5.31 -12.25 11.67
CA THR A 64 -4.71 -11.01 12.16
C THR A 64 -4.87 -9.87 11.14
N GLN A 65 -4.50 -8.65 11.55
CA GLN A 65 -4.51 -7.46 10.68
C GLN A 65 -3.16 -6.75 10.73
N TYR A 66 -2.08 -7.52 10.67
CA TYR A 66 -0.73 -7.02 10.81
C TYR A 66 -0.27 -6.22 9.60
N ALA A 67 -0.53 -6.67 8.38
CA ALA A 67 -0.22 -5.90 7.17
C ALA A 67 -0.95 -4.54 7.17
N GLY A 68 -2.23 -4.51 7.57
CA GLY A 68 -3.00 -3.28 7.72
C GLY A 68 -2.47 -2.36 8.83
N THR A 69 -2.03 -2.95 9.94
CA THR A 69 -1.45 -2.17 11.05
C THR A 69 -0.08 -1.59 10.66
N LEU A 70 0.76 -2.34 9.96
CA LEU A 70 2.04 -1.86 9.43
C LEU A 70 1.83 -0.70 8.45
N ARG A 71 0.86 -0.83 7.53
CA ARG A 71 0.49 0.22 6.58
C ARG A 71 0.11 1.52 7.31
N ALA A 72 -0.84 1.46 8.23
CA ALA A 72 -1.28 2.64 8.98
C ALA A 72 -0.14 3.30 9.76
N TRP A 73 0.77 2.51 10.33
CA TRP A 73 1.94 3.03 11.02
C TRP A 73 2.97 3.69 10.09
N LEU A 74 3.20 3.11 8.91
CA LEU A 74 4.08 3.69 7.89
C LEU A 74 3.49 4.99 7.33
N GLU A 75 2.17 5.03 7.06
CA GLU A 75 1.44 6.21 6.59
C GLU A 75 1.46 7.34 7.64
N ALA A 76 1.35 6.99 8.92
CA ALA A 76 1.53 7.90 10.04
C ALA A 76 3.01 8.26 10.33
N GLN A 77 3.93 7.89 9.43
CA GLN A 77 5.37 8.16 9.52
C GLN A 77 6.05 7.64 10.79
N GLY A 78 5.41 6.70 11.49
CA GLY A 78 5.89 6.13 12.74
C GLY A 78 5.12 6.57 13.99
N ASP A 79 4.17 7.49 13.86
CA ASP A 79 3.31 7.94 14.95
C ASP A 79 2.31 6.85 15.36
N LEU A 80 2.50 6.30 16.56
CA LEU A 80 1.63 5.27 17.13
C LEU A 80 0.21 5.81 17.40
N ALA A 81 0.08 7.07 17.79
CA ALA A 81 -1.22 7.68 18.07
C ALA A 81 -1.99 7.92 16.75
N GLY A 82 -1.31 8.43 15.73
CA GLY A 82 -1.85 8.60 14.37
C GLY A 82 -2.31 7.28 13.76
N ALA A 83 -1.47 6.25 13.83
CA ALA A 83 -1.83 4.91 13.37
C ALA A 83 -3.03 4.34 14.15
N GLY A 84 -3.06 4.55 15.48
CA GLY A 84 -4.18 4.13 16.33
C GLY A 84 -5.50 4.78 15.90
N ARG A 85 -5.50 6.11 15.68
CA ARG A 85 -6.67 6.84 15.17
C ARG A 85 -7.13 6.30 13.82
N ALA A 86 -6.21 6.07 12.88
CA ALA A 86 -6.53 5.55 11.56
C ALA A 86 -7.17 4.14 11.60
N LEU A 87 -6.75 3.32 12.56
CA LEU A 87 -7.24 1.94 12.74
C LEU A 87 -8.45 1.84 13.69
N GLY A 88 -8.86 2.94 14.34
CA GLY A 88 -9.89 2.92 15.38
C GLY A 88 -9.49 2.15 16.65
N VAL A 89 -8.20 2.08 16.97
CA VAL A 89 -7.67 1.38 18.15
C VAL A 89 -6.76 2.28 18.99
N HIS A 90 -6.50 1.89 20.24
CA HIS A 90 -5.54 2.58 21.09
C HIS A 90 -4.09 2.39 20.59
N GLU A 91 -3.22 3.39 20.77
CA GLU A 91 -1.80 3.36 20.37
C GLU A 91 -1.03 2.16 20.96
N ASN A 92 -1.39 1.74 22.18
CA ASN A 92 -0.83 0.55 22.83
C ASN A 92 -1.10 -0.73 22.04
N THR A 93 -2.27 -0.84 21.40
CA THR A 93 -2.59 -1.98 20.54
C THR A 93 -1.71 -1.97 19.29
N VAL A 94 -1.46 -0.79 18.69
CA VAL A 94 -0.53 -0.64 17.56
C VAL A 94 0.88 -1.06 17.97
N ARG A 95 1.40 -0.52 19.09
CA ARG A 95 2.71 -0.88 19.63
C ARG A 95 2.84 -2.37 19.88
N TYR A 96 1.82 -2.98 20.50
CA TYR A 96 1.78 -4.41 20.74
C TYR A 96 1.85 -5.21 19.43
N ARG A 97 1.03 -4.86 18.44
CA ARG A 97 1.03 -5.53 17.13
C ARG A 97 2.37 -5.39 16.43
N LEU A 98 2.98 -4.20 16.38
CA LEU A 98 4.30 -3.99 15.78
C LEU A 98 5.38 -4.85 16.44
N ARG A 99 5.38 -4.92 17.79
CA ARG A 99 6.30 -5.79 18.53
C ARG A 99 6.10 -7.26 18.15
N LYS A 100 4.85 -7.73 18.06
CA LYS A 100 4.54 -9.10 17.62
C LYS A 100 5.02 -9.36 16.18
N MET A 101 4.88 -8.41 15.27
CA MET A 101 5.35 -8.57 13.89
C MET A 101 6.88 -8.76 13.81
N VAL A 102 7.64 -7.96 14.57
CA VAL A 102 9.11 -8.08 14.65
C VAL A 102 9.54 -9.42 15.25
N GLU A 103 8.76 -9.97 16.19
CA GLU A 103 9.01 -11.32 16.74
C GLU A 103 8.72 -12.44 15.72
N LEU A 104 7.74 -12.24 14.82
CA LEU A 104 7.24 -13.27 13.90
C LEU A 104 7.93 -13.26 12.53
N THR A 105 8.55 -12.16 12.14
CA THR A 105 9.09 -11.93 10.79
C THR A 105 10.42 -11.19 10.87
N GLN A 106 11.20 -11.16 9.78
CA GLN A 106 12.42 -10.34 9.69
C GLN A 106 12.09 -8.85 9.41
N LEU A 107 11.13 -8.30 10.15
CA LEU A 107 10.69 -6.93 10.03
C LEU A 107 11.69 -6.00 10.73
N ASP A 108 12.42 -5.23 9.93
CA ASP A 108 13.32 -4.19 10.42
C ASP A 108 12.72 -2.82 10.10
N LEU A 109 12.18 -2.20 11.16
CA LEU A 109 11.48 -0.92 11.11
C LEU A 109 12.41 0.28 11.28
N ASP A 110 13.68 0.07 11.65
CA ASP A 110 14.64 1.16 11.87
C ASP A 110 15.38 1.53 10.57
N ASP A 111 15.44 0.63 9.59
CA ASP A 111 16.00 0.91 8.26
C ASP A 111 15.00 1.67 7.36
N ALA A 112 15.32 2.94 7.07
CA ALA A 112 14.53 3.79 6.20
C ALA A 112 14.30 3.21 4.80
N ARG A 113 15.27 2.51 4.21
CA ARG A 113 15.12 1.89 2.89
C ARG A 113 14.11 0.74 2.94
N LYS A 114 14.13 -0.05 4.01
CA LYS A 114 13.15 -1.12 4.20
C LYS A 114 11.75 -0.56 4.42
N ARG A 115 11.59 0.52 5.20
CA ARG A 115 10.30 1.20 5.37
C ARG A 115 9.70 1.65 4.04
N VAL A 116 10.50 2.28 3.18
CA VAL A 116 10.05 2.69 1.83
C VAL A 116 9.69 1.48 0.97
N ALA A 117 10.52 0.44 0.95
CA ALA A 117 10.24 -0.78 0.19
C ALA A 117 8.92 -1.44 0.62
N MET A 118 8.67 -1.55 1.92
CA MET A 118 7.43 -2.10 2.46
C MET A 118 6.21 -1.24 2.15
N MET A 119 6.35 0.10 2.20
CA MET A 119 5.28 1.02 1.79
C MET A 119 4.90 0.80 0.32
N ILE A 120 5.90 0.71 -0.56
CA ILE A 120 5.70 0.44 -1.99
C ILE A 120 5.02 -0.91 -2.20
N GLU A 121 5.51 -1.96 -1.53
CA GLU A 121 4.94 -3.31 -1.65
C GLU A 121 3.48 -3.35 -1.19
N LEU A 122 3.16 -2.73 -0.05
CA LEU A 122 1.80 -2.62 0.48
C LEU A 122 0.88 -1.89 -0.50
N ALA A 123 1.31 -0.75 -1.04
CA ALA A 123 0.52 0.05 -1.99
C ALA A 123 0.35 -0.64 -3.36
N ALA A 124 1.38 -1.37 -3.82
CA ALA A 124 1.35 -2.11 -5.09
C ALA A 124 0.45 -3.35 -5.04
N THR A 125 0.20 -3.90 -3.84
CA THR A 125 -0.58 -5.13 -3.62
C THR A 125 -1.93 -4.85 -2.95
N GLU A 126 -2.32 -3.59 -2.85
CA GLU A 126 -3.64 -3.21 -2.38
C GLU A 126 -4.68 -3.45 -3.48
N GLU A 127 -5.73 -4.20 -3.16
CA GLU A 127 -6.94 -4.22 -3.96
C GLU A 127 -7.76 -2.99 -3.58
N LEU A 128 -7.91 -2.05 -4.52
CA LEU A 128 -8.88 -0.96 -4.39
C LEU A 128 -10.24 -1.60 -4.12
N SER A 129 -10.74 -1.43 -2.90
CA SER A 129 -12.12 -1.78 -2.53
C SER A 129 -13.10 -0.78 -3.11
#